data_AF-Q84SG5-F1
#
_entry.id   AF-Q84SG5-F1
#
_cell.length_a   1.000
_cell.length_b   1.000
_cell.length_c   1.000
_cell.angle_alpha   90.00
_cell.angle_beta   90.00
_cell.angle_gamma   90.00
#
_symmetry.space_group_name_H-M   'P 1'
#
loop_
_entity.id
_entity.type
_entity.pdbx_description
1 polymer ?
#
loop_
_entity_poly.entity_id
_entity_poly.type
_entity_poly.pdbx_seq_one_letter_code
_entity_poly.pdbx_strand_id
1 'polypeptide(L)'
;VTASHCSANGLPIVRAISKLPHDSYGIPGLSHMTVAGSLMHGMKEVEIWLETLAPGARTPIHRHSCEEVFVVIKGGGTLYLASNSHLKTPGKPEEFRIFSNSTFHIPVDDVHQVWNTNEKEDLQVLVIISRPPVKLFIYEDWLMPHTAAKLKFPIVWDEQCYQTTLKDEL
;
A
#
# COMPACT_ATOMS: atom_id res chain seq x y z
N VAL A 1 28.56 -8.05 9.32
CA VAL A 1 28.10 -6.64 9.32
C VAL A 1 26.75 -6.63 8.64
N THR A 2 25.66 -6.54 9.39
CA THR A 2 24.31 -6.38 8.83
C THR A 2 24.24 -4.99 8.23
N ALA A 3 24.30 -4.90 6.90
CA ALA A 3 24.03 -3.65 6.20
C ALA A 3 22.69 -3.08 6.68
N SER A 4 22.61 -1.78 6.92
CA SER A 4 21.36 -1.17 7.33
C SER A 4 20.30 -1.43 6.26
N HIS A 5 19.13 -1.88 6.68
CA HIS A 5 17.98 -2.20 5.84
C HIS A 5 17.50 -0.99 4.99
N CYS A 6 18.02 0.20 5.29
CA CYS A 6 17.59 1.49 4.76
C CYS A 6 18.71 2.25 4.04
N SER A 7 19.78 1.57 3.60
CA SER A 7 20.84 2.21 2.81
C SER A 7 20.53 2.12 1.31
N ALA A 8 20.24 3.27 0.70
CA ALA A 8 20.16 3.37 -0.76
C ALA A 8 21.52 3.16 -1.46
N ASN A 9 22.63 3.30 -0.72
CA ASN A 9 23.99 3.13 -1.24
C ASN A 9 24.44 1.67 -1.19
N GLY A 10 25.05 1.21 -2.28
CA GLY A 10 25.67 -0.13 -2.36
C GLY A 10 24.68 -1.29 -2.54
N LEU A 11 23.43 -1.01 -2.91
CA LEU A 11 22.45 -2.06 -3.19
C LEU A 11 22.79 -2.79 -4.50
N PRO A 12 22.67 -4.13 -4.55
CA PRO A 12 22.85 -4.88 -5.79
C PRO A 12 21.73 -4.55 -6.78
N ILE A 13 22.10 -4.45 -8.06
CA ILE A 13 21.16 -4.19 -9.17
C ILE A 13 20.10 -5.29 -9.27
N VAL A 14 20.51 -6.54 -9.06
CA VAL A 14 19.61 -7.70 -9.05
C VAL A 14 19.43 -8.18 -7.62
N ARG A 15 18.17 -8.24 -7.18
CA ARG A 15 17.78 -8.74 -5.85
C ARG A 15 16.82 -9.91 -6.00
N ALA A 16 17.02 -10.96 -5.19
CA ALA A 16 16.05 -12.04 -5.11
C ALA A 16 14.87 -11.60 -4.22
N ILE A 17 13.67 -11.46 -4.80
CA ILE A 17 12.45 -11.07 -4.07
C ILE A 17 12.18 -11.99 -2.88
N SER A 18 12.43 -13.30 -3.04
CA SER A 18 12.28 -14.30 -1.97
C SER A 18 13.24 -14.13 -0.78
N LYS A 19 14.21 -13.22 -0.87
CA LYS A 19 15.16 -12.88 0.19
C LYS A 19 14.92 -11.47 0.76
N LEU A 20 13.98 -10.72 0.20
CA LEU A 20 13.59 -9.44 0.75
C LEU A 20 12.77 -9.67 2.03
N PRO A 21 12.88 -8.76 3.01
CA PRO A 21 12.11 -8.83 4.24
C PRO A 21 10.63 -8.59 3.98
N HIS A 22 9.79 -9.28 4.75
CA HIS A 22 8.34 -9.09 4.74
C HIS A 22 7.82 -9.13 6.17
N ASP A 23 6.77 -8.37 6.46
CA ASP A 23 6.13 -8.30 7.77
C ASP A 23 4.65 -7.95 7.60
N SER A 24 3.86 -8.27 8.61
CA SER A 24 2.51 -7.76 8.81
C SER A 24 2.47 -6.30 9.26
N TYR A 25 3.55 -5.80 9.88
CA TYR A 25 3.61 -4.48 10.51
C TYR A 25 2.45 -4.23 11.50
N GLY A 26 1.96 -5.29 12.14
CA GLY A 26 0.83 -5.24 13.08
C GLY A 26 -0.55 -5.15 12.43
N ILE A 27 -0.65 -5.23 11.10
CA ILE A 27 -1.94 -5.25 10.37
C ILE A 27 -2.39 -6.72 10.24
N PRO A 28 -3.51 -7.12 10.90
CA PRO A 28 -3.93 -8.52 10.90
C PRO A 28 -4.24 -9.05 9.50
N GLY A 29 -3.62 -10.17 9.14
CA GLY A 29 -3.82 -10.83 7.86
C GLY A 29 -3.07 -10.19 6.68
N LEU A 30 -2.23 -9.18 6.92
CA LEU A 30 -1.31 -8.63 5.92
C LEU A 30 0.05 -9.33 5.98
N SER A 31 0.65 -9.54 4.82
CA SER A 31 2.09 -9.70 4.64
C SER A 31 2.54 -8.73 3.56
N HIS A 32 3.34 -7.75 3.93
CA HIS A 32 3.83 -6.68 3.05
C HIS A 32 5.32 -6.82 2.82
N MET A 33 5.75 -6.55 1.58
CA MET A 33 7.15 -6.43 1.17
C MET A 33 7.29 -5.26 0.20
N THR A 34 8.16 -4.30 0.50
CA THR A 34 8.58 -3.31 -0.50
C THR A 34 9.65 -3.91 -1.41
N VAL A 35 9.29 -4.16 -2.67
CA VAL A 35 10.16 -4.77 -3.69
C VAL A 35 11.22 -3.78 -4.19
N ALA A 36 10.79 -2.54 -4.45
CA ALA A 36 11.63 -1.41 -4.81
C ALA A 36 10.94 -0.13 -4.34
N GLY A 37 11.60 0.68 -3.52
CA GLY A 37 10.94 1.82 -2.87
C GLY A 37 11.88 2.96 -2.54
N SER A 38 11.32 4.11 -2.17
CA SER A 38 12.04 5.36 -2.01
C SER A 38 13.02 5.30 -0.85
N LEU A 39 12.55 4.97 0.35
CA LEU A 39 13.39 5.01 1.54
C LEU A 39 14.37 3.83 1.62
N MET A 40 13.93 2.64 1.19
CA MET A 40 14.77 1.44 1.23
C MET A 40 15.75 1.31 0.06
N HIS A 41 15.38 1.84 -1.11
CA HIS A 41 16.10 1.55 -2.36
C HIS A 41 16.42 2.78 -3.20
N GLY A 42 16.09 3.99 -2.74
CA GLY A 42 16.42 5.24 -3.43
C GLY A 42 15.55 5.55 -4.66
N MET A 43 14.41 4.88 -4.82
CA MET A 43 13.47 5.18 -5.90
C MET A 43 12.87 6.59 -5.73
N LYS A 44 12.62 7.30 -6.83
CA LYS A 44 12.17 8.71 -6.76
C LYS A 44 10.79 8.96 -7.36
N GLU A 45 10.35 8.07 -8.24
CA GLU A 45 9.17 8.31 -9.09
C GLU A 45 8.14 7.21 -8.93
N VAL A 46 8.59 5.96 -8.75
CA VAL A 46 7.74 4.78 -8.58
C VAL A 46 8.21 3.93 -7.42
N GLU A 47 7.28 3.32 -6.70
CA GLU A 47 7.53 2.33 -5.67
C GLU A 47 6.62 1.12 -5.86
N ILE A 48 7.14 -0.06 -5.56
CA ILE A 48 6.52 -1.34 -5.84
C ILE A 48 6.44 -2.14 -4.55
N TRP A 49 5.25 -2.62 -4.24
CA TRP A 49 4.97 -3.53 -3.12
C TRP A 49 4.47 -4.87 -3.63
N LEU A 50 4.80 -5.92 -2.88
CA LEU A 50 4.15 -7.22 -2.96
C LEU A 50 3.39 -7.42 -1.66
N GLU A 51 2.07 -7.52 -1.76
CA GLU A 51 1.20 -7.70 -0.61
C GLU A 51 0.41 -8.99 -0.72
N THR A 52 0.18 -9.62 0.43
CA THR A 52 -0.71 -10.77 0.57
C THR A 52 -1.71 -10.49 1.69
N LEU A 53 -2.99 -10.62 1.37
CA LEU A 53 -4.11 -10.50 2.30
C LEU A 53 -4.71 -11.88 2.54
N ALA A 54 -4.68 -12.34 3.78
CA ALA A 54 -5.34 -13.58 4.20
C ALA A 54 -6.88 -13.50 4.02
N PRO A 55 -7.60 -14.64 3.98
CA PRO A 55 -9.06 -14.65 3.94
C PRO A 55 -9.71 -13.71 4.97
N GLY A 56 -10.57 -12.81 4.49
CA GLY A 56 -11.25 -11.81 5.32
C GLY A 56 -10.43 -10.56 5.67
N ALA A 57 -9.13 -10.52 5.38
CA ALA A 57 -8.27 -9.37 5.63
C ALA A 57 -8.54 -8.25 4.61
N ARG A 58 -8.38 -7.00 5.06
CA ARG A 58 -8.65 -5.79 4.27
C ARG A 58 -7.69 -4.68 4.63
N THR A 59 -7.40 -3.82 3.66
CA THR A 59 -6.72 -2.56 3.91
C THR A 59 -7.61 -1.63 4.75
N PRO A 60 -7.08 -0.60 5.40
CA PRO A 60 -7.90 0.51 5.87
C PRO A 60 -8.68 1.15 4.72
N ILE A 61 -9.77 1.86 5.04
CA ILE A 61 -10.40 2.78 4.09
C ILE A 61 -9.49 4.01 4.01
N HIS A 62 -9.00 4.35 2.81
CA HIS A 62 -8.00 5.39 2.69
C HIS A 62 -7.98 6.07 1.32
N ARG A 63 -7.22 7.17 1.23
CA ARG A 63 -6.84 7.84 -0.03
C ARG A 63 -5.38 8.29 0.01
N HIS A 64 -4.82 8.58 -1.17
CA HIS A 64 -3.49 9.18 -1.34
C HIS A 64 -3.43 10.01 -2.63
N SER A 65 -2.56 11.02 -2.65
CA SER A 65 -2.39 11.94 -3.79
C SER A 65 -1.31 11.47 -4.77
N CYS A 66 -1.40 10.20 -5.16
CA CYS A 66 -0.58 9.56 -6.19
C CYS A 66 -1.41 8.57 -7.01
N GLU A 67 -0.88 8.21 -8.18
CA GLU A 67 -1.44 7.09 -8.95
C GLU A 67 -1.08 5.79 -8.24
N GLU A 68 -2.01 4.83 -8.26
CA GLU A 68 -1.78 3.48 -7.74
C GLU A 68 -2.39 2.44 -8.68
N VAL A 69 -1.61 1.42 -9.01
CA VAL A 69 -2.00 0.32 -9.90
C VAL A 69 -1.79 -1.00 -9.18
N PHE A 70 -2.81 -1.86 -9.24
CA PHE A 70 -2.75 -3.22 -8.73
C PHE A 70 -2.71 -4.23 -9.88
N VAL A 71 -1.90 -5.28 -9.70
CA VAL A 71 -1.93 -6.49 -10.52
C VAL A 71 -2.20 -7.66 -9.59
N VAL A 72 -3.33 -8.34 -9.80
CA VAL A 72 -3.73 -9.49 -8.98
C VAL A 72 -2.98 -10.73 -9.46
N ILE A 73 -2.04 -11.21 -8.65
CA ILE A 73 -1.21 -12.37 -8.98
C ILE A 73 -1.94 -13.67 -8.67
N LYS A 74 -2.59 -13.74 -7.50
CA LYS A 74 -3.27 -14.94 -7.00
C LYS A 74 -4.51 -14.55 -6.20
N GLY A 75 -5.51 -15.42 -6.23
CA GLY A 75 -6.74 -15.29 -5.46
C GLY A 75 -7.74 -14.33 -6.11
N GLY A 76 -8.62 -13.78 -5.27
CA GLY A 76 -9.62 -12.80 -5.67
C GLY A 76 -10.26 -12.15 -4.46
N GLY A 77 -11.02 -11.09 -4.69
CA GLY A 77 -11.60 -10.29 -3.62
C GLY A 77 -12.56 -9.23 -4.16
N THR A 78 -12.72 -8.15 -3.40
CA THR A 78 -13.54 -7.00 -3.77
C THR A 78 -12.75 -5.71 -3.53
N LEU A 79 -12.72 -4.84 -4.54
CA LEU A 79 -12.35 -3.43 -4.41
C LEU A 79 -13.62 -2.64 -4.08
N TYR A 80 -13.55 -1.83 -3.02
CA TYR A 80 -14.54 -0.83 -2.68
C TYR A 80 -13.99 0.53 -3.07
N LEU A 81 -14.69 1.28 -3.93
CA LEU A 81 -14.21 2.57 -4.46
C LEU A 81 -15.29 3.64 -4.37
N ALA A 82 -14.94 4.82 -3.86
CA ALA A 82 -15.81 5.99 -3.86
C ALA A 82 -15.32 7.01 -4.90
N SER A 83 -15.88 6.92 -6.10
CA SER A 83 -15.48 7.66 -7.31
C SER A 83 -15.83 9.16 -7.31
N ASN A 84 -16.30 9.74 -6.20
CA ASN A 84 -16.84 11.10 -6.15
C ASN A 84 -16.22 11.95 -5.03
N SER A 85 -14.99 12.40 -5.26
CA SER A 85 -14.24 13.28 -4.37
C SER A 85 -14.85 14.67 -4.15
N HIS A 86 -15.91 15.05 -4.89
CA HIS A 86 -16.61 16.33 -4.71
C HIS A 86 -17.58 16.33 -3.52
N LEU A 87 -17.92 15.15 -2.99
CA LEU A 87 -18.71 15.05 -1.77
C LEU A 87 -17.86 15.42 -0.54
N LYS A 88 -18.51 15.74 0.58
CA LYS A 88 -17.79 16.02 1.84
C LYS A 88 -17.24 14.76 2.50
N THR A 89 -17.79 13.61 2.14
CA THR A 89 -17.54 12.27 2.71
C THR A 89 -17.48 11.27 1.54
N PRO A 90 -16.83 10.10 1.70
CA PRO A 90 -16.79 9.07 0.66
C PRO A 90 -18.19 8.61 0.22
N GLY A 91 -19.10 8.40 1.17
CA GLY A 91 -20.42 7.85 0.91
C GLY A 91 -20.38 6.35 0.64
N LYS A 92 -21.45 5.80 0.09
CA LYS A 92 -21.52 4.36 -0.22
C LYS A 92 -20.55 4.03 -1.35
N PRO A 93 -19.58 3.12 -1.16
CA PRO A 93 -18.66 2.72 -2.22
C PRO A 93 -19.35 1.87 -3.29
N GLU A 94 -18.82 1.95 -4.50
CA GLU A 94 -19.03 0.96 -5.55
C GLU A 94 -18.18 -0.28 -5.27
N GLU A 95 -18.69 -1.45 -5.66
CA GLU A 95 -18.03 -2.74 -5.41
C GLU A 95 -17.61 -3.39 -6.72
N PHE A 96 -16.32 -3.67 -6.87
CA PHE A 96 -15.74 -4.31 -8.05
C PHE A 96 -15.09 -5.62 -7.66
N ARG A 97 -15.50 -6.72 -8.30
CA ARG A 97 -14.85 -8.00 -8.09
C ARG A 97 -13.47 -8.01 -8.77
N ILE A 98 -12.45 -8.35 -7.99
CA ILE A 98 -11.08 -8.52 -8.47
C ILE A 98 -10.72 -10.01 -8.46
N PHE A 99 -9.92 -10.45 -9.42
CA PHE A 99 -9.63 -11.87 -9.64
C PHE A 99 -8.22 -12.05 -10.21
N SER A 100 -7.66 -13.25 -10.09
CA SER A 100 -6.31 -13.55 -10.58
C SER A 100 -6.15 -13.15 -12.05
N ASN A 101 -5.01 -12.54 -12.38
CA ASN A 101 -4.69 -12.00 -13.69
C ASN A 101 -5.57 -10.80 -14.12
N SER A 102 -6.22 -10.11 -13.17
CA SER A 102 -6.85 -8.81 -13.40
C SER A 102 -5.93 -7.66 -12.96
N THR A 103 -6.20 -6.46 -13.47
CA THR A 103 -5.56 -5.21 -13.02
C THR A 103 -6.61 -4.12 -12.84
N PHE A 104 -6.33 -3.18 -11.95
CA PHE A 104 -7.13 -1.98 -11.75
C PHE A 104 -6.21 -0.85 -11.30
N HIS A 105 -6.66 0.39 -11.51
CA HIS A 105 -5.99 1.58 -11.00
C HIS A 105 -6.95 2.35 -10.09
N ILE A 106 -6.39 3.00 -9.08
CA ILE A 106 -7.11 3.93 -8.22
C ILE A 106 -6.90 5.34 -8.77
N PRO A 107 -7.95 6.08 -9.15
CA PRO A 107 -7.82 7.48 -9.50
C PRO A 107 -7.24 8.29 -8.32
N VAL A 108 -6.42 9.30 -8.64
CA VAL A 108 -5.73 10.09 -7.62
C VAL A 108 -6.74 10.69 -6.61
N ASP A 109 -6.44 10.53 -5.33
CA ASP A 109 -7.24 10.99 -4.19
C ASP A 109 -8.63 10.33 -4.00
N ASP A 110 -9.00 9.33 -4.80
CA ASP A 110 -10.22 8.56 -4.56
C ASP A 110 -10.08 7.65 -3.33
N VAL A 111 -11.17 7.57 -2.56
CA VAL A 111 -11.22 6.80 -1.32
C VAL A 111 -11.56 5.36 -1.66
N HIS A 112 -10.75 4.43 -1.18
CA HIS A 112 -10.91 3.03 -1.51
C HIS A 112 -10.51 2.08 -0.38
N GLN A 113 -10.87 0.81 -0.55
CA GLN A 113 -10.47 -0.30 0.30
C GLN A 113 -10.37 -1.58 -0.53
N VAL A 114 -9.26 -2.30 -0.38
CA VAL A 114 -9.11 -3.64 -0.96
C VAL A 114 -9.41 -4.67 0.12
N TRP A 115 -10.32 -5.59 -0.18
CA TRP A 115 -10.73 -6.64 0.74
C TRP A 115 -10.60 -8.00 0.07
N ASN A 116 -9.85 -8.93 0.70
CA ASN A 116 -9.95 -10.33 0.39
C ASN A 116 -11.29 -10.91 0.90
N THR A 117 -12.31 -10.86 0.04
CA THR A 117 -13.63 -11.46 0.27
C THR A 117 -13.67 -12.96 -0.03
N ASN A 118 -12.56 -13.57 -0.46
CA ASN A 118 -12.47 -15.01 -0.58
C ASN A 118 -12.24 -15.65 0.80
N GLU A 119 -13.02 -16.69 1.11
CA GLU A 119 -12.97 -17.37 2.41
C GLU A 119 -11.85 -18.42 2.53
N LYS A 120 -11.21 -18.80 1.41
CA LYS A 120 -10.34 -20.00 1.36
C LYS A 120 -8.92 -19.73 0.90
N GLU A 121 -8.70 -18.71 0.08
CA GLU A 121 -7.39 -18.44 -0.52
C GLU A 121 -6.93 -17.02 -0.19
N ASP A 122 -5.61 -16.88 -0.07
CA ASP A 122 -4.98 -15.58 0.02
C ASP A 122 -5.13 -14.81 -1.30
N LEU A 123 -5.33 -13.50 -1.17
CA LEU A 123 -5.23 -12.54 -2.26
C LEU A 123 -3.80 -12.00 -2.29
N GLN A 124 -3.07 -12.23 -3.38
CA GLN A 124 -1.74 -11.66 -3.58
C GLN A 124 -1.76 -10.65 -4.72
N VAL A 125 -1.21 -9.47 -4.44
CA VAL A 125 -1.19 -8.33 -5.37
C VAL A 125 0.20 -7.72 -5.47
N LEU A 126 0.57 -7.31 -6.68
CA LEU A 126 1.65 -6.34 -6.89
C LEU A 126 1.02 -4.96 -6.93
N VAL A 127 1.51 -4.04 -6.12
CA VAL A 127 1.04 -2.66 -6.04
C VAL A 127 2.14 -1.74 -6.54
N ILE A 128 1.80 -0.80 -7.40
CA ILE A 128 2.73 0.19 -7.96
C ILE A 128 2.15 1.57 -7.70
N ILE A 129 2.90 2.40 -6.98
CA ILE A 129 2.52 3.79 -6.71
C ILE A 129 3.48 4.75 -7.40
N SER A 130 2.97 5.93 -7.77
CA SER A 130 3.80 7.08 -8.13
C SER A 130 4.10 7.96 -6.91
N ARG A 131 5.07 8.87 -7.03
CA ARG A 131 5.43 9.88 -6.02
C ARG A 131 5.70 9.31 -4.61
N PRO A 132 6.56 8.27 -4.48
CA PRO A 132 6.87 7.69 -3.17
C PRO A 132 7.70 8.64 -2.28
N PRO A 133 7.76 8.40 -0.95
CA PRO A 133 6.96 7.43 -0.20
C PRO A 133 5.50 7.88 -0.04
N VAL A 134 4.59 6.91 0.10
CA VAL A 134 3.14 7.17 0.13
C VAL A 134 2.71 8.02 1.33
N LYS A 135 1.72 8.88 1.14
CA LYS A 135 1.05 9.65 2.19
C LYS A 135 -0.42 9.27 2.23
N LEU A 136 -0.82 8.55 3.27
CA LEU A 136 -2.17 7.98 3.36
C LEU A 136 -3.04 8.80 4.29
N PHE A 137 -4.25 9.12 3.85
CA PHE A 137 -5.30 9.64 4.71
C PHE A 137 -6.29 8.51 5.02
N ILE A 138 -6.31 8.07 6.27
CA ILE A 138 -7.11 6.93 6.74
C ILE A 138 -8.45 7.42 7.27
N TYR A 139 -9.51 6.68 6.91
CA TYR A 139 -10.88 6.89 7.35
C TYR A 139 -11.29 5.81 8.34
N GLU A 140 -12.07 6.20 9.36
CA GLU A 140 -12.67 5.25 10.30
C GLU A 140 -13.87 4.52 9.67
N ASP A 141 -14.64 5.22 8.83
CA ASP A 141 -15.74 4.68 8.06
C ASP A 141 -15.98 5.48 6.76
N TRP A 142 -16.90 4.98 5.93
CA TRP A 142 -17.26 5.59 4.64
C TRP A 142 -18.07 6.90 4.76
N LEU A 143 -18.53 7.28 5.96
CA LEU A 143 -19.26 8.51 6.23
C LEU A 143 -18.38 9.59 6.88
N MET A 144 -17.15 9.26 7.25
CA MET A 144 -16.19 10.20 7.81
C MET A 144 -15.87 11.32 6.80
N PRO A 145 -15.96 12.59 7.21
CA PRO A 145 -15.59 13.71 6.34
C PRO A 145 -14.15 13.62 5.84
N HIS A 146 -13.92 13.99 4.57
CA HIS A 146 -12.58 14.00 3.97
C HIS A 146 -11.58 14.86 4.76
N THR A 147 -12.06 15.94 5.38
CA THR A 147 -11.29 16.85 6.23
C THR A 147 -10.94 16.27 7.61
N ALA A 148 -11.63 15.21 8.04
CA ALA A 148 -11.38 14.54 9.30
C ALA A 148 -10.43 13.33 9.15
N ALA A 149 -10.22 12.84 7.92
CA ALA A 149 -9.34 11.72 7.64
C ALA A 149 -7.92 11.98 8.18
N LYS A 150 -7.34 10.96 8.82
CA LYS A 150 -6.08 11.10 9.56
C LYS A 150 -4.90 10.78 8.65
N LEU A 151 -3.98 11.72 8.49
CA LEU A 151 -2.72 11.47 7.80
C LEU A 151 -1.88 10.46 8.58
N LYS A 152 -1.49 9.36 7.92
CA LYS A 152 -0.49 8.40 8.39
C LYS A 152 0.74 8.53 7.48
N PHE A 153 1.75 9.26 7.99
CA PHE A 153 3.03 9.44 7.33
C PHE A 153 4.16 9.55 8.39
N PRO A 154 5.25 8.77 8.28
CA PRO A 154 5.40 7.62 7.37
C PRO A 154 4.36 6.52 7.67
N ILE A 155 4.08 5.66 6.69
CA ILE A 155 3.35 4.43 6.96
C ILE A 155 4.26 3.44 7.70
N VAL A 156 3.66 2.47 8.38
CA VAL A 156 4.32 1.53 9.30
C VAL A 156 5.52 0.81 8.70
N TRP A 157 5.52 0.49 7.40
CA TRP A 157 6.66 -0.15 6.74
C TRP A 157 7.81 0.79 6.37
N ASP A 158 7.56 2.10 6.40
CA ASP A 158 8.54 3.15 6.15
C ASP A 158 9.11 3.76 7.45
N GLU A 159 8.46 3.54 8.60
CA GLU A 159 8.80 4.19 9.89
C GLU A 159 10.27 4.04 10.27
N GLN A 160 10.82 2.83 10.14
CA GLN A 160 12.21 2.56 10.50
C GLN A 160 13.18 3.34 9.61
N CYS A 161 12.99 3.29 8.28
CA CYS A 161 13.88 3.95 7.34
C CYS A 161 13.77 5.47 7.38
N TYR A 162 12.56 5.99 7.56
CA TYR A 162 12.31 7.42 7.70
C TYR A 162 13.06 8.01 8.91
N GLN A 163 13.06 7.30 10.05
CA GLN A 163 13.81 7.72 11.24
C GLN A 163 15.33 7.67 11.04
N THR A 164 15.84 6.72 10.26
CA THR A 164 17.28 6.64 9.94
C THR A 164 17.71 7.79 9.04
N THR A 165 16.96 8.09 7.98
CA THR A 165 17.29 9.21 7.06
C THR A 165 17.34 10.55 7.78
N LEU A 166 16.38 10.83 8.67
CA LEU A 166 16.39 12.06 9.47
C LEU A 166 17.64 12.20 10.35
N LYS A 167 18.21 11.08 10.83
CA LYS A 167 19.42 11.11 11.67
C LYS A 167 20.70 11.35 10.87
N ASP A 168 20.74 10.93 9.61
CA ASP A 168 21.92 11.11 8.75
C ASP A 168 22.02 12.54 8.17
N GLU A 169 20.93 13.31 8.20
CA GLU A 169 20.87 14.72 7.75
C GLU A 169 21.14 15.76 8.86
N LEU A 170 21.30 15.32 10.12
CA LEU A 170 21.60 16.15 11.31
C LEU A 170 23.09 16.10 11.69
#